data_AF-A0A3S2V387-F1
#
_entry.id   AF-A0A3S2V387-F1
#
_cell.length_a   1.000
_cell.length_b   1.000
_cell.length_c   1.000
_cell.angle_alpha   90.00
_cell.angle_beta   90.00
_cell.angle_gamma   90.00
#
_symmetry.space_group_name_H-M   'P 1'
#
loop_
_entity.id
_entity.type
_entity.pdbx_description
1 polymer ?
#
loop_
_entity_poly.entity_id
_entity_poly.type
_entity_poly.pdbx_seq_one_letter_code
_entity_poly.pdbx_strand_id
1 'polypeptide(L)'
;MARAEAPFQEISMSAVTSTRSPGLVHRLLAFDPPAEAVAPYVALLLRVMLACFFWAHLYNKFFTKGGFWSWWAALTHRHAAYVPIYVLTVEFSCAILLPLGLRTRWVALFAIPSFFGIIAFWLNMGGYWFTNPGAEFPVMWTCMLVLQLALGDGAYALKLGNAKHPIKGRG
;
A
#
# COMPACT_ATOMS: atom_id res chain seq x y z
N MET A 1 -70.36 -6.81 -58.32
CA MET A 1 -69.50 -5.63 -58.10
C MET A 1 -68.82 -5.79 -56.75
N ALA A 2 -67.50 -5.91 -56.77
CA ALA A 2 -66.65 -6.26 -55.64
C ALA A 2 -66.00 -5.01 -55.03
N ARG A 3 -65.92 -4.95 -53.70
CA ARG A 3 -64.71 -4.52 -52.98
C ARG A 3 -64.79 -5.05 -51.55
N ALA A 4 -63.91 -6.02 -51.27
CA ALA A 4 -63.65 -6.52 -49.94
C ALA A 4 -62.84 -5.47 -49.16
N GLU A 5 -63.31 -5.10 -47.97
CA GLU A 5 -62.56 -4.32 -46.99
C GLU A 5 -61.60 -5.28 -46.27
N ALA A 6 -60.30 -5.11 -46.49
CA ALA A 6 -59.26 -5.91 -45.86
C ALA A 6 -59.03 -5.45 -44.40
N PRO A 7 -58.72 -6.37 -43.47
CA PRO A 7 -58.47 -6.03 -42.07
C PRO A 7 -57.15 -5.27 -41.90
N PHE A 8 -57.21 -4.18 -41.15
CA PHE A 8 -56.07 -3.37 -40.73
C PHE A 8 -55.03 -4.25 -40.02
N GLN A 9 -53.90 -4.47 -40.71
CA GLN A 9 -52.78 -5.26 -40.24
C GLN A 9 -52.13 -4.60 -39.00
N GLU A 10 -52.06 -5.38 -37.92
CA GLU A 10 -51.14 -5.20 -36.79
C GLU A 10 -49.72 -4.92 -37.32
N ILE A 11 -49.24 -3.69 -37.16
CA ILE A 11 -47.80 -3.43 -37.25
C ILE A 11 -47.22 -3.83 -35.91
N SER A 12 -46.71 -5.05 -35.88
CA SER A 12 -45.80 -5.59 -34.88
C SER A 12 -44.68 -4.58 -34.56
N MET A 13 -44.75 -3.93 -33.39
CA MET A 13 -43.68 -3.11 -32.82
C MET A 13 -42.68 -3.96 -32.01
N SER A 14 -42.39 -5.18 -32.45
CA SER A 14 -41.28 -5.98 -31.93
C SER A 14 -40.13 -6.02 -32.94
N ALA A 15 -39.35 -4.94 -33.06
CA ALA A 15 -37.96 -4.98 -33.57
C ALA A 15 -37.32 -3.58 -33.71
N VAL A 16 -37.17 -2.85 -32.61
CA VAL A 16 -36.08 -1.84 -32.53
C VAL A 16 -35.37 -2.03 -31.19
N THR A 17 -34.86 -3.24 -30.98
CA THR A 17 -33.78 -3.45 -30.01
C THR A 17 -32.54 -2.82 -30.63
N SER A 18 -32.29 -1.56 -30.27
CA SER A 18 -31.08 -0.82 -30.63
C SER A 18 -29.87 -1.58 -30.09
N THR A 19 -29.24 -2.39 -30.94
CA THR A 19 -27.96 -3.03 -30.70
C THR A 19 -26.85 -1.99 -30.85
N ARG A 20 -26.86 -0.96 -29.99
CA ARG A 20 -25.74 -0.03 -29.91
C ARG A 20 -24.61 -0.73 -29.15
N SER A 21 -23.75 -1.43 -29.89
CA SER A 21 -22.46 -1.89 -29.38
C SER A 21 -21.79 -0.70 -28.65
N PRO A 22 -21.51 -0.80 -27.34
CA PRO A 22 -20.86 0.28 -26.63
C PRO A 22 -19.55 0.60 -27.35
N GLY A 23 -19.44 1.85 -27.82
CA GLY A 23 -18.30 2.32 -28.58
C GLY A 23 -17.00 2.11 -27.80
N LEU A 24 -15.87 2.07 -28.50
CA LEU A 24 -14.55 1.82 -27.92
C LEU A 24 -14.24 2.79 -26.75
N VAL A 25 -14.74 4.01 -26.80
CA VAL A 25 -14.71 4.99 -25.71
C VAL A 25 -15.46 4.54 -24.45
N HIS A 26 -16.61 3.87 -24.57
CA HIS A 26 -17.38 3.38 -23.44
C HIS A 26 -16.78 2.09 -22.84
N ARG A 27 -16.01 1.32 -23.63
CA ARG A 27 -15.20 0.19 -23.13
C ARG A 27 -13.89 0.64 -22.50
N LEU A 28 -13.28 1.73 -22.98
CA LEU A 28 -12.10 2.34 -22.36
C LEU A 28 -12.44 3.08 -21.06
N LEU A 29 -13.59 3.77 -21.00
CA LEU A 29 -14.09 4.39 -19.78
C LEU A 29 -14.62 3.36 -18.77
N ALA A 30 -15.01 2.18 -19.24
CA ALA A 30 -15.36 1.02 -18.40
C ALA A 30 -14.18 0.07 -18.16
N PHE A 31 -12.94 0.58 -18.18
CA PHE A 31 -11.81 -0.13 -17.57
C PHE A 31 -11.97 -0.09 -16.05
N ASP A 32 -12.95 -0.85 -15.56
CA ASP A 32 -13.06 -1.27 -14.17
C ASP A 32 -12.44 -2.68 -14.11
N PRO A 33 -11.10 -2.83 -14.01
CA PRO A 33 -10.55 -4.12 -13.66
C PRO A 33 -11.22 -4.52 -12.34
N PRO A 34 -11.67 -5.77 -12.17
CA PRO A 34 -12.36 -6.17 -10.96
C PRO A 34 -11.47 -5.79 -9.77
N ALA A 35 -11.89 -4.78 -8.99
CA ALA A 35 -11.03 -4.15 -7.99
C ALA A 35 -10.49 -5.20 -7.00
N GLU A 36 -11.28 -6.24 -6.77
CA GLU A 36 -10.93 -7.42 -5.97
C GLU A 36 -9.72 -8.20 -6.51
N ALA A 37 -9.57 -8.33 -7.83
CA ALA A 37 -8.45 -9.04 -8.43
C ALA A 37 -7.14 -8.24 -8.34
N VAL A 38 -7.23 -6.91 -8.39
CA VAL A 38 -6.04 -6.02 -8.42
C VAL A 38 -5.61 -5.58 -7.00
N ALA A 39 -6.55 -5.47 -6.06
CA ALA A 39 -6.31 -5.09 -4.68
C ALA A 39 -5.13 -5.82 -4.00
N PRO A 40 -4.98 -7.16 -4.07
CA PRO A 40 -3.86 -7.83 -3.42
C PRO A 40 -2.51 -7.50 -4.06
N TYR A 41 -2.46 -7.20 -5.37
CA TYR A 41 -1.24 -6.79 -6.06
C TYR A 41 -0.83 -5.36 -5.72
N VAL A 42 -1.79 -4.44 -5.56
CA VAL A 42 -1.50 -3.06 -5.11
C VAL A 42 -0.90 -3.05 -3.71
N ALA A 43 -1.44 -3.86 -2.80
CA ALA A 43 -0.90 -4.02 -1.45
C ALA A 43 0.52 -4.61 -1.44
N LEU A 44 0.83 -5.52 -2.38
CA LEU A 44 2.19 -6.02 -2.57
C LEU A 44 3.12 -4.93 -3.12
N LEU A 45 2.67 -4.18 -4.13
CA LEU A 45 3.48 -3.13 -4.73
C LEU A 45 3.87 -2.07 -3.69
N LEU A 46 2.90 -1.63 -2.89
CA LEU A 46 3.12 -0.67 -1.80
C LEU A 46 4.16 -1.19 -0.80
N ARG A 47 4.05 -2.47 -0.43
CA ARG A 47 5.01 -3.13 0.46
C ARG A 47 6.42 -3.17 -0.11
N VAL A 48 6.56 -3.53 -1.38
CA VAL A 48 7.88 -3.60 -2.05
C VAL A 48 8.49 -2.20 -2.10
N MET A 49 7.72 -1.17 -2.45
CA MET A 49 8.19 0.22 -2.44
C MET A 49 8.65 0.64 -1.04
N LEU A 50 7.84 0.39 -0.01
CA LEU A 50 8.20 0.67 1.38
C LEU A 50 9.50 -0.06 1.78
N ALA A 51 9.62 -1.35 1.46
CA ALA A 51 10.81 -2.15 1.75
C ALA A 51 12.07 -1.57 1.09
N CYS A 52 11.97 -1.18 -0.19
CA CYS A 52 13.07 -0.52 -0.90
C CYS A 52 13.51 0.78 -0.22
N PHE A 53 12.57 1.61 0.26
CA PHE A 53 12.93 2.83 1.01
C PHE A 53 13.65 2.52 2.32
N PHE A 54 13.20 1.51 3.07
CA PHE A 54 13.86 1.09 4.31
C PHE A 54 15.26 0.51 4.04
N TRP A 55 15.44 -0.31 3.00
CA TRP A 55 16.77 -0.77 2.59
C TRP A 55 17.70 0.37 2.19
N ALA A 56 17.20 1.34 1.41
CA ALA A 56 17.98 2.51 1.03
C ALA A 56 18.43 3.31 2.27
N HIS A 57 17.55 3.48 3.27
CA HIS A 57 17.89 4.19 4.51
C HIS A 57 18.88 3.42 5.38
N LEU A 58 18.72 2.11 5.48
CA LEU A 58 19.64 1.25 6.21
C LEU A 58 21.03 1.28 5.55
N TYR A 59 21.09 1.11 4.23
CA TYR A 59 22.32 1.25 3.45
C TYR A 59 22.97 2.62 3.69
N ASN A 60 22.19 3.70 3.61
CA ASN A 60 22.69 5.05 3.82
C ASN A 60 23.31 5.20 5.24
N LYS A 61 22.72 4.63 6.29
CA LYS A 61 23.28 4.72 7.65
C LYS A 61 24.60 4.00 7.85
N PHE A 62 24.76 2.85 7.22
CA PHE A 62 26.00 2.07 7.39
C PHE A 62 27.13 2.58 6.50
N PHE A 63 26.83 3.00 5.28
CA PHE A 63 27.84 3.25 4.25
C PHE A 63 28.04 4.73 3.89
N THR A 64 27.16 5.63 4.34
CA THR A 64 27.27 7.07 4.01
C THR A 64 27.44 7.93 5.26
N LYS A 65 27.76 9.22 5.06
CA LYS A 65 27.84 10.25 6.12
C LYS A 65 28.66 9.84 7.35
N GLY A 66 29.92 9.42 7.14
CA GLY A 66 30.82 9.03 8.24
C GLY A 66 30.50 7.68 8.88
N GLY A 67 29.53 6.93 8.32
CA GLY A 67 29.17 5.58 8.74
C GLY A 67 28.25 5.53 9.97
N PHE A 68 28.00 4.31 10.42
CA PHE A 68 27.05 4.01 11.50
C PHE A 68 27.32 4.81 12.79
N TRP A 69 28.58 4.88 13.21
CA TRP A 69 28.98 5.54 14.45
C TRP A 69 28.76 7.06 14.41
N SER A 70 28.95 7.68 13.25
CA SER A 70 28.70 9.11 13.07
C SER A 70 27.20 9.41 13.17
N TRP A 71 26.36 8.63 12.49
CA TRP A 71 24.90 8.74 12.61
C TRP A 71 24.43 8.50 14.05
N TRP A 72 24.96 7.46 14.70
CA TRP A 72 24.61 7.13 16.08
C TRP A 72 24.94 8.28 17.03
N ALA A 73 26.17 8.80 16.97
CA ALA A 73 26.61 9.93 17.78
C ALA A 73 25.77 11.20 17.52
N ALA A 74 25.42 11.47 16.26
CA ALA A 74 24.59 12.62 15.91
C ALA A 74 23.18 12.54 16.53
N LEU A 75 22.60 11.33 16.61
CA LEU A 75 21.28 11.13 17.21
C LEU A 75 21.35 11.16 18.74
N THR A 76 22.30 10.45 19.36
CA THR A 76 22.43 10.39 20.83
C THR A 76 22.83 11.71 21.45
N HIS A 77 23.51 12.60 20.71
CA HIS A 77 23.82 13.94 21.20
C HIS A 77 22.57 14.82 21.33
N ARG A 78 21.53 14.57 20.53
CA ARG A 78 20.30 15.38 20.49
C ARG A 78 19.12 14.74 21.21
N HIS A 79 19.15 13.42 21.40
CA HIS A 79 18.03 12.65 21.91
C HIS A 79 18.52 11.56 22.88
N ALA A 80 17.64 11.12 23.77
CA ALA A 80 17.93 10.01 24.67
C ALA A 80 18.31 8.73 23.90
N ALA A 81 19.14 7.89 24.51
CA ALA A 81 19.72 6.71 23.86
C ALA A 81 18.70 5.69 23.33
N TYR A 82 17.46 5.68 23.86
CA TYR A 82 16.41 4.79 23.36
C TYR A 82 15.90 5.17 21.96
N VAL A 83 16.05 6.43 21.54
CA VAL A 83 15.58 6.92 20.24
C VAL A 83 16.31 6.26 19.06
N PRO A 84 17.66 6.31 18.97
CA PRO A 84 18.36 5.64 17.87
C PRO A 84 18.16 4.12 17.85
N ILE A 85 18.03 3.49 19.03
CA ILE A 85 17.68 2.06 19.15
C ILE A 85 16.34 1.79 18.48
N TYR A 86 15.31 2.58 18.85
CA TYR A 86 13.96 2.43 18.30
C TYR A 86 13.93 2.64 16.78
N VAL A 87 14.59 3.68 16.27
CA VAL A 87 14.68 3.95 14.82
C VAL A 87 15.32 2.78 14.08
N LEU A 88 16.41 2.20 14.60
CA LEU A 88 17.04 1.02 14.03
C LEU A 88 16.12 -0.20 14.06
N THR A 89 15.46 -0.47 15.17
CA THR A 89 14.52 -1.60 15.27
C THR A 89 13.39 -1.45 14.25
N VAL A 90 12.87 -0.24 14.05
CA VAL A 90 11.87 0.06 13.01
C VAL A 90 12.42 -0.20 11.61
N GLU A 91 13.61 0.31 11.28
CA GLU A 91 14.20 0.13 9.95
C GLU A 91 14.51 -1.34 9.65
N PHE A 92 15.09 -2.08 10.59
CA PHE A 92 15.36 -3.51 10.41
C PHE A 92 14.08 -4.34 10.33
N SER A 93 13.11 -4.08 11.20
CA SER A 93 11.84 -4.80 11.17
C SER A 93 11.11 -4.56 9.86
N CYS A 94 11.07 -3.32 9.37
CA CYS A 94 10.46 -3.00 8.10
C CYS A 94 11.24 -3.57 6.92
N ALA A 95 12.57 -3.47 6.91
CA ALA A 95 13.43 -4.02 5.87
C ALA A 95 13.32 -5.54 5.70
N ILE A 96 12.99 -6.28 6.75
CA ILE A 96 12.92 -7.75 6.72
C ILE A 96 11.48 -8.23 6.65
N LEU A 97 10.60 -7.76 7.54
CA LEU A 97 9.25 -8.32 7.69
C LEU A 97 8.27 -7.80 6.64
N LEU A 98 8.40 -6.54 6.17
CA LEU A 98 7.55 -6.04 5.09
C LEU A 98 7.74 -6.86 3.81
N PRO A 99 8.94 -7.03 3.22
CA PRO A 99 9.08 -7.76 1.97
C PRO A 99 8.67 -9.24 2.08
N LEU A 100 8.88 -9.86 3.24
CA LEU A 100 8.41 -11.22 3.52
C LEU A 100 6.88 -11.33 3.72
N GLY A 101 6.20 -10.19 3.85
CA GLY A 101 4.77 -10.13 4.08
C GLY A 101 4.33 -10.66 5.44
N LEU A 102 5.23 -10.69 6.42
CA LEU A 102 4.95 -11.22 7.75
C LEU A 102 4.37 -10.13 8.65
N ARG A 103 3.12 -10.33 9.11
CA ARG A 103 2.42 -9.44 10.05
C ARG A 103 2.48 -7.97 9.62
N THR A 104 2.27 -7.66 8.35
CA THR A 104 2.62 -6.33 7.81
C THR A 104 1.82 -5.19 8.41
N ARG A 105 0.58 -5.44 8.84
CA ARG A 105 -0.21 -4.48 9.63
C ARG A 105 0.51 -4.06 10.92
N TRP A 106 1.03 -5.02 11.67
CA TRP A 106 1.70 -4.75 12.93
C TRP A 106 3.04 -4.05 12.73
N VAL A 107 3.78 -4.41 11.68
CA VAL A 107 5.05 -3.77 11.33
C VAL A 107 4.83 -2.32 10.89
N ALA A 108 3.83 -2.07 10.04
CA ALA A 108 3.46 -0.72 9.63
C ALA A 108 3.00 0.13 10.83
N LEU A 109 2.16 -0.43 11.72
CA LEU A 109 1.72 0.25 12.93
C LEU A 109 2.89 0.59 13.86
N PHE A 110 3.86 -0.31 13.99
CA PHE A 110 5.06 -0.09 14.81
C PHE A 110 5.98 1.01 14.24
N ALA A 111 6.00 1.19 12.92
CA ALA A 111 6.81 2.21 12.26
C ALA A 111 6.21 3.62 12.38
N ILE A 112 4.88 3.75 12.40
CA ILE A 112 4.18 5.05 12.38
C ILE A 112 4.65 6.02 13.48
N PRO A 113 4.77 5.63 14.77
CA PRO A 113 5.25 6.55 15.81
C PRO A 113 6.66 7.09 15.56
N SER A 114 7.56 6.27 15.00
CA SER A 114 8.90 6.70 14.60
C SER A 114 8.84 7.81 13.55
N PHE A 115 7.98 7.65 12.55
CA PHE A 115 7.82 8.64 11.49
C PHE A 115 7.20 9.95 11.98
N PHE A 116 6.26 9.92 12.93
CA PHE A 116 5.78 11.15 13.56
C PHE A 116 6.91 11.92 14.26
N GLY A 117 7.81 11.22 14.96
CA GLY A 117 9.01 11.84 15.54
C GLY A 117 9.92 12.47 14.48
N ILE A 118 10.11 11.79 13.34
CA ILE A 118 10.92 12.30 12.22
C ILE A 118 10.27 13.54 11.58
N ILE A 119 8.95 13.54 11.38
CA ILE A 119 8.21 14.71 10.86
C ILE A 119 8.41 15.90 11.79
N ALA A 120 8.20 15.71 13.10
CA ALA A 120 8.40 16.76 14.08
C ALA A 120 9.84 17.29 14.06
N PHE A 121 10.84 16.41 13.96
CA PHE A 121 12.24 16.81 13.87
C PHE A 121 12.51 17.73 12.67
N TRP A 122 12.05 17.35 11.47
CA TRP A 122 12.28 18.14 10.25
C TRP A 122 11.48 19.44 10.21
N LEU A 123 10.24 19.44 10.71
CA LEU A 123 9.45 20.67 10.81
C LEU A 123 10.15 21.72 11.68
N ASN A 124 10.82 21.30 12.76
CA ASN A 124 11.57 22.22 13.63
C ASN A 124 12.93 22.65 13.05
N MET A 125 13.59 21.79 12.28
CA MET A 125 14.96 22.04 11.78
C MET A 125 15.01 22.74 10.42
N GLY A 126 14.14 22.38 9.49
CA GLY A 126 14.20 22.79 8.08
C GLY A 126 12.87 23.15 7.45
N GLY A 127 11.76 22.99 8.18
CA GLY A 127 10.41 23.28 7.71
C GLY A 127 9.82 22.14 6.89
N TYR A 128 8.91 22.46 5.97
CA TYR A 128 8.15 21.47 5.21
C TYR A 128 8.77 21.12 3.85
N TRP A 129 9.30 22.11 3.14
CA TRP A 129 9.66 22.04 1.72
C TRP A 129 11.09 21.55 1.43
N PHE A 130 11.30 20.97 0.25
CA PHE A 130 12.56 20.37 -0.23
C PHE A 130 13.68 21.39 -0.49
N THR A 131 13.36 22.70 -0.42
CA THR A 131 14.35 23.78 -0.53
C THR A 131 15.44 23.68 0.54
N ASN A 132 15.12 23.04 1.66
CA ASN A 132 16.06 22.56 2.67
C ASN A 132 15.64 21.11 3.02
N PRO A 133 16.44 20.29 3.72
CA PRO A 133 15.94 19.03 4.23
C PRO A 133 14.69 19.25 5.09
N GLY A 134 13.54 18.80 4.58
CA GLY A 134 12.21 19.15 5.09
C GLY A 134 11.34 17.93 5.40
N ALA A 135 10.13 18.20 5.89
CA ALA A 135 9.21 17.19 6.39
C ALA A 135 8.35 16.49 5.31
N GLU A 136 8.31 16.96 4.06
CA GLU A 136 7.41 16.37 3.04
C GLU A 136 7.68 14.87 2.78
N PHE A 137 8.95 14.45 2.76
CA PHE A 137 9.33 13.07 2.51
C PHE A 137 8.84 12.13 3.63
N PRO A 138 9.12 12.38 4.92
CA PRO A 138 8.59 11.56 5.99
C PRO A 138 7.06 11.67 6.14
N VAL A 139 6.43 12.79 5.76
CA VAL A 139 4.96 12.89 5.67
C VAL A 139 4.42 11.91 4.63
N MET A 140 4.95 11.93 3.41
CA MET A 140 4.51 11.02 2.35
C MET A 140 4.74 9.55 2.73
N TRP A 141 5.88 9.25 3.34
CA TRP A 141 6.17 7.88 3.82
C TRP A 141 5.18 7.44 4.90
N THR A 142 4.80 8.33 5.82
CA THR A 142 3.77 8.03 6.83
C THR A 142 2.43 7.70 6.17
N CYS A 143 2.02 8.44 5.13
CA CYS A 143 0.82 8.12 4.37
C CYS A 143 0.90 6.72 3.73
N MET A 144 2.04 6.35 3.15
CA MET A 144 2.25 5.01 2.61
C MET A 144 2.15 3.91 3.68
N LEU A 145 2.68 4.14 4.89
CA LEU A 145 2.56 3.20 6.02
C LEU A 145 1.11 3.04 6.48
N VAL A 146 0.35 4.15 6.55
CA VAL A 146 -1.09 4.12 6.88
C VAL A 146 -1.89 3.37 5.81
N LEU A 147 -1.58 3.60 4.53
CA LEU A 147 -2.19 2.84 3.43
C LEU A 147 -1.85 1.35 3.52
N GLN A 148 -0.60 0.99 3.84
CA GLN A 148 -0.21 -0.41 4.02
C GLN A 148 -0.95 -1.05 5.20
N LEU A 149 -1.12 -0.30 6.30
CA LEU A 149 -1.89 -0.75 7.45
C LEU A 149 -3.36 -1.03 7.07
N ALA A 150 -3.97 -0.15 6.28
CA ALA A 150 -5.35 -0.30 5.82
C ALA A 150 -5.53 -1.47 4.84
N LEU A 151 -4.67 -1.55 3.82
CA LEU A 151 -4.70 -2.59 2.78
C LEU A 151 -4.33 -3.98 3.34
N GLY A 152 -3.43 -4.04 4.33
CA GLY A 152 -2.99 -5.27 4.95
C GLY A 152 -1.97 -6.07 4.13
N ASP A 153 -2.09 -7.40 4.19
CA ASP A 153 -0.99 -8.29 3.80
C ASP A 153 -0.87 -8.54 2.28
N GLY A 154 -1.84 -8.17 1.44
CA GLY A 154 -1.72 -8.32 -0.03
C GLY A 154 -1.40 -9.74 -0.54
N ALA A 155 -0.98 -9.81 -1.81
CA ALA A 155 -0.54 -11.06 -2.45
C ALA A 155 0.79 -11.56 -1.86
N TYR A 156 1.04 -12.88 -1.94
CA TYR A 156 2.28 -13.57 -1.55
C TYR A 156 2.75 -13.37 -0.09
N ALA A 157 1.88 -12.92 0.81
CA ALA A 157 2.21 -12.88 2.24
C ALA A 157 2.37 -14.28 2.82
N LEU A 158 3.48 -14.49 3.54
CA LEU A 158 3.70 -15.71 4.29
C LEU A 158 2.68 -15.82 5.43
N LYS A 159 1.73 -16.75 5.29
CA LYS A 159 0.79 -17.07 6.36
C LYS A 159 1.43 -18.11 7.26
N LEU A 160 1.70 -17.74 8.52
CA LEU A 160 2.11 -18.70 9.54
C LEU A 160 0.88 -19.58 9.84
N GLY A 161 0.84 -20.77 9.26
CA GLY A 161 -0.32 -21.65 9.33
C GLY A 161 -0.60 -22.07 10.77
N ASN A 162 -1.84 -21.86 11.23
CA ASN A 162 -2.37 -22.61 12.37
C ASN A 162 -2.42 -24.08 11.95
N ALA A 163 -1.44 -24.88 12.38
CA ALA A 163 -1.52 -26.33 12.32
C ALA A 163 -2.73 -26.74 13.15
N LYS A 164 -3.86 -27.05 12.50
CA LYS A 164 -5.00 -27.68 13.17
C LYS A 164 -4.50 -29.04 13.65
N HIS A 165 -4.31 -29.19 14.95
CA HIS A 165 -4.03 -30.48 15.56
C HIS A 165 -5.24 -31.39 15.27
N PRO A 166 -5.10 -32.50 14.53
CA PRO A 166 -6.18 -33.47 14.42
C PRO A 166 -6.36 -34.10 15.80
N ILE A 167 -7.47 -33.79 16.48
CA ILE A 167 -7.84 -34.55 17.68
C ILE A 167 -8.28 -35.93 17.20
N LYS A 168 -7.32 -36.87 17.16
CA LYS A 168 -7.60 -38.29 16.98
C LYS A 168 -8.16 -38.81 18.30
N GLY A 169 -9.48 -38.90 18.39
CA GLY A 169 -10.12 -39.41 19.60
C GLY A 169 -11.58 -39.75 19.39
N ARG A 170 -11.86 -40.97 18.92
CA ARG A 170 -12.98 -41.76 19.43
C ARG A 170 -12.72 -43.24 19.13
N GLY A 171 -12.62 -44.01 20.22
CA GLY A 171 -12.66 -45.47 20.19
C GLY A 171 -14.07 -45.99 20.00
#